data_AF-A0A9D6CIK6-F1
#
_entry.id   AF-A0A9D6CIK6-F1
#
_cell.length_a   1.000
_cell.length_b   1.000
_cell.length_c   1.000
_cell.angle_alpha   90.00
_cell.angle_beta   90.00
_cell.angle_gamma   90.00
#
_symmetry.space_group_name_H-M   'P 1'
#
loop_
_entity.id
_entity.type
_entity.pdbx_description
1 polymer ?
#
loop_
_entity_poly.entity_id
_entity_poly.type
_entity_poly.pdbx_seq_one_letter_code
_entity_poly.pdbx_strand_id
1 'polypeptide(L)'
;MKTLYRPFLGSMACAAVALSAHADLVLVDGSAGSPPSGTSRVARAVGTFVNPAGGAARLEATGLATIEGGIGGGTGWWSGGVTRSWELVWNNTSSTLTFRVFSSNDWSGSSAMSMTQAPVFAPGNSLAGFDFGIQLASTSFSSSATLVYSDIQFDAGNGFVSVPTADTSYTVSGAFLTSNYHALAGTLTDFTLRGKSTFAGSVSSSTDFARFQVDAYQAIPAPGAAALLGLASVMRTRRRR
;
A
#
# COMPACT_ATOMS: atom_id res chain seq x y z
N MET A 1 29.19 17.00 -68.50
CA MET A 1 29.46 16.15 -67.31
C MET A 1 28.60 16.70 -66.17
N LYS A 2 27.44 16.10 -65.86
CA LYS A 2 27.24 15.14 -64.73
C LYS A 2 27.86 15.70 -63.43
N THR A 3 27.13 15.96 -62.34
CA THR A 3 26.11 15.10 -61.71
C THR A 3 25.21 15.90 -60.74
N LEU A 4 23.91 15.58 -60.73
CA LEU A 4 22.93 15.92 -59.68
C LEU A 4 23.38 15.41 -58.30
N TYR A 5 23.08 16.16 -57.23
CA TYR A 5 22.89 15.57 -55.90
C TYR A 5 21.54 15.99 -55.32
N ARG A 6 20.63 15.02 -55.25
CA ARG A 6 19.36 15.07 -54.52
C ARG A 6 19.57 14.52 -53.10
N PRO A 7 18.73 14.94 -52.13
CA PRO A 7 18.91 14.62 -50.71
C PRO A 7 18.58 13.15 -50.42
N PHE A 8 19.43 12.49 -49.63
CA PHE A 8 19.08 11.22 -49.01
C PHE A 8 18.13 11.50 -47.85
N LEU A 9 16.82 11.33 -48.09
CA LEU A 9 15.87 11.00 -47.03
C LEU A 9 16.25 9.62 -46.49
N GLY A 10 16.97 9.59 -45.37
CA GLY A 10 17.13 8.38 -44.57
C GLY A 10 15.81 8.07 -43.88
N SER A 11 15.06 7.10 -44.40
CA SER A 11 13.90 6.53 -43.74
C SER A 11 14.35 5.80 -42.46
N MET A 12 14.22 6.43 -41.29
CA MET A 12 14.18 5.69 -40.04
C MET A 12 12.91 4.85 -40.04
N ALA A 13 13.07 3.56 -40.29
CA ALA A 13 12.04 2.58 -40.00
C ALA A 13 11.84 2.56 -38.47
N CYS A 14 10.78 3.20 -37.98
CA CYS A 14 10.21 2.85 -36.69
C CYS A 14 9.77 1.40 -36.78
N ALA A 15 10.60 0.48 -36.33
CA ALA A 15 10.16 -0.85 -35.97
C ALA A 15 9.17 -0.67 -34.82
N ALA A 16 7.88 -0.60 -35.16
CA ALA A 16 6.81 -0.74 -34.20
C ALA A 16 6.87 -2.18 -33.70
N VAL A 17 7.69 -2.42 -32.67
CA VAL A 17 7.50 -3.58 -31.83
C VAL A 17 6.17 -3.33 -31.13
N ALA A 18 5.11 -3.94 -31.65
CA ALA A 18 3.87 -4.14 -30.91
C ALA A 18 4.18 -5.12 -29.76
N LEU A 19 4.94 -4.66 -28.78
CA LEU A 19 4.87 -5.21 -27.44
C LEU A 19 3.50 -4.80 -26.94
N SER A 20 2.61 -5.78 -26.77
CA SER A 20 1.50 -5.65 -25.84
C SER A 20 2.11 -5.46 -24.45
N ALA A 21 2.53 -4.24 -24.15
CA ALA A 21 2.98 -3.84 -22.83
C ALA A 21 1.75 -3.81 -21.93
N HIS A 22 1.45 -4.95 -21.30
CA HIS A 22 0.86 -4.88 -19.98
C HIS A 22 1.92 -4.22 -19.12
N ALA A 23 1.81 -2.89 -18.95
CA ALA A 23 2.58 -2.18 -17.95
C ALA A 23 2.14 -2.75 -16.60
N ASP A 24 2.94 -3.67 -16.08
CA ASP A 24 2.67 -4.35 -14.81
C ASP A 24 2.58 -3.29 -13.72
N LEU A 25 1.53 -3.35 -12.89
CA LEU A 25 1.40 -2.46 -11.76
C LEU A 25 2.46 -2.84 -10.74
N VAL A 26 3.25 -1.88 -10.30
CA VAL A 26 4.30 -2.08 -9.31
C VAL A 26 4.18 -1.07 -8.18
N LEU A 27 4.60 -1.48 -6.99
CA LEU A 27 4.81 -0.59 -5.86
C LEU A 27 6.27 -0.15 -5.84
N VAL A 28 6.51 1.14 -6.03
CA VAL A 28 7.85 1.75 -6.07
C VAL A 28 8.05 2.69 -4.91
N ASP A 29 9.29 2.89 -4.52
CA ASP A 29 9.62 3.85 -3.46
C ASP A 29 9.10 5.23 -3.78
N GLY A 30 8.42 5.83 -2.81
CA GLY A 30 8.18 7.25 -2.82
C GLY A 30 9.50 7.98 -2.67
N SER A 31 9.71 9.04 -3.45
CA SER A 31 10.92 9.87 -3.38
C SER A 31 11.14 10.60 -2.03
N ALA A 32 10.33 10.35 -1.01
CA ALA A 32 10.40 10.98 0.31
C ALA A 32 9.78 10.07 1.37
N GLY A 33 10.29 10.14 2.62
CA GLY A 33 9.66 9.52 3.81
C GLY A 33 8.30 10.11 4.19
N SER A 34 7.57 10.65 3.22
CA SER A 34 6.24 11.25 3.33
C SER A 34 5.57 11.27 1.94
N PRO A 35 4.23 11.23 1.87
CA PRO A 35 3.50 11.39 0.63
C PRO A 35 3.86 12.69 -0.12
N PRO A 36 4.00 12.68 -1.46
CA PRO A 36 4.29 13.88 -2.25
C PRO A 36 3.22 14.96 -2.12
N SER A 37 3.59 16.21 -2.37
CA SER A 37 2.63 17.31 -2.50
C SER A 37 1.59 17.00 -3.58
N GLY A 38 0.32 17.31 -3.30
CA GLY A 38 -0.79 17.01 -4.21
C GLY A 38 -1.41 15.62 -4.02
N THR A 39 -0.86 14.81 -3.11
CA THR A 39 -1.53 13.59 -2.63
C THR A 39 -2.43 13.88 -1.43
N SER A 40 -3.47 13.08 -1.25
CA SER A 40 -4.34 13.15 -0.06
C SER A 40 -4.79 11.77 0.38
N ARG A 41 -4.94 11.54 1.68
CA ARG A 41 -5.38 10.25 2.23
C ARG A 41 -6.86 10.03 1.94
N VAL A 42 -7.20 8.86 1.40
CA VAL A 42 -8.58 8.45 1.08
C VAL A 42 -9.07 7.25 1.88
N ALA A 43 -8.15 6.48 2.45
CA ALA A 43 -8.47 5.39 3.37
C ALA A 43 -7.34 5.22 4.38
N ARG A 44 -7.69 4.66 5.52
CA ARG A 44 -6.76 4.30 6.59
C ARG A 44 -7.17 2.94 7.11
N ALA A 45 -6.24 2.00 7.14
CA ALA A 45 -6.40 0.76 7.87
C ALA A 45 -5.49 0.82 9.10
N VAL A 46 -6.07 0.57 10.28
CA VAL A 46 -5.34 0.57 11.54
C VAL A 46 -5.44 -0.80 12.17
N GLY A 47 -4.31 -1.44 12.42
CA GLY A 47 -4.23 -2.61 13.27
C GLY A 47 -3.67 -2.25 14.63
N THR A 48 -4.30 -2.71 15.70
CA THR A 48 -3.79 -2.54 17.06
C THR A 48 -3.53 -3.88 17.73
N PHE A 49 -2.55 -3.87 18.62
CA PHE A 49 -2.38 -4.89 19.66
C PHE A 49 -3.01 -4.27 20.92
N VAL A 50 -4.10 -4.84 21.47
CA VAL A 50 -4.78 -4.28 22.66
C VAL A 50 -4.52 -5.16 23.90
N ASN A 51 -4.45 -4.52 25.07
CA ASN A 51 -4.30 -5.16 26.39
C ASN A 51 -5.55 -5.15 27.31
N PRO A 52 -6.80 -5.39 26.89
CA PRO A 52 -7.80 -5.68 27.90
C PRO A 52 -7.47 -7.06 28.48
N ALA A 53 -7.92 -7.36 29.70
CA ALA A 53 -7.93 -8.73 30.19
C ALA A 53 -8.68 -9.62 29.17
N GLY A 54 -7.95 -10.31 28.30
CA GLY A 54 -8.53 -11.01 27.14
C GLY A 54 -7.78 -10.85 25.81
N GLY A 55 -6.92 -9.83 25.63
CA GLY A 55 -5.99 -9.74 24.50
C GLY A 55 -6.64 -9.68 23.11
N ALA A 56 -7.44 -8.65 22.85
CA ALA A 56 -8.06 -8.44 21.54
C ALA A 56 -7.13 -7.67 20.59
N ALA A 57 -7.21 -7.95 19.30
CA ALA A 57 -6.73 -7.02 18.29
C ALA A 57 -7.90 -6.19 17.77
N ARG A 58 -7.58 -5.01 17.22
CA ARG A 58 -8.59 -4.12 16.67
C ARG A 58 -8.26 -3.73 15.25
N LEU A 59 -9.31 -3.61 14.45
CA LEU A 59 -9.26 -3.05 13.12
C LEU A 59 -10.14 -1.81 13.06
N GLU A 60 -9.56 -0.69 12.66
CA GLU A 60 -10.25 0.59 12.51
C GLU A 60 -10.03 1.17 11.12
N ALA A 61 -11.06 1.87 10.64
CA ALA A 61 -11.00 2.69 9.45
C ALA A 61 -11.93 3.90 9.58
N THR A 62 -11.60 4.96 8.83
CA THR A 62 -12.43 6.17 8.81
C THR A 62 -13.84 5.86 8.30
N GLY A 63 -14.86 6.26 9.06
CA GLY A 63 -16.26 6.08 8.67
C GLY A 63 -16.82 4.66 8.86
N LEU A 64 -16.05 3.73 9.43
CA LEU A 64 -16.48 2.37 9.72
C LEU A 64 -16.51 2.11 11.22
N ALA A 65 -17.38 1.17 11.62
CA ALA A 65 -17.39 0.67 12.99
C ALA A 65 -16.11 -0.10 13.29
N THR A 66 -15.53 0.18 14.44
CA THR A 66 -14.38 -0.55 14.99
C THR A 66 -14.70 -2.03 15.14
N ILE A 67 -13.82 -2.90 14.63
CA ILE A 67 -13.92 -4.36 14.78
C ILE A 67 -12.90 -4.80 15.82
N GLU A 68 -13.36 -5.52 16.83
CA GLU A 68 -12.51 -6.16 17.82
C GLU A 68 -12.61 -7.68 17.67
N GLY A 69 -11.46 -8.35 17.57
CA GLY A 69 -11.37 -9.79 17.42
C GLY A 69 -10.47 -10.39 18.50
N GLY A 70 -10.97 -11.42 19.17
CA GLY A 70 -10.12 -12.28 20.01
C GLY A 70 -9.17 -13.05 19.12
N ILE A 71 -7.89 -12.67 19.10
CA ILE A 71 -6.86 -13.45 18.44
C ILE A 71 -6.36 -14.45 19.48
N GLY A 72 -6.48 -15.76 19.24
CA GLY A 72 -6.19 -16.78 20.26
C GLY A 72 -4.78 -16.67 20.86
N GLY A 73 -4.69 -16.80 22.19
CA GLY A 73 -3.43 -16.83 22.97
C GLY A 73 -3.59 -16.15 24.33
N GLY A 74 -3.68 -16.95 25.40
CA GLY A 74 -3.83 -16.47 26.78
C GLY A 74 -2.60 -15.71 27.30
N THR A 75 -2.87 -14.85 28.29
CA THR A 75 -1.95 -14.02 29.09
C THR A 75 -1.13 -12.95 28.33
N GLY A 76 -1.52 -11.68 28.53
CA GLY A 76 -0.70 -10.46 28.40
C GLY A 76 0.17 -10.32 27.14
N TRP A 77 -0.36 -9.64 26.13
CA TRP A 77 0.21 -9.42 24.78
C TRP A 77 1.50 -8.57 24.71
N TRP A 78 2.18 -8.33 25.84
CA TRP A 78 3.21 -7.29 25.98
C TRP A 78 4.53 -7.81 26.56
N SER A 79 4.76 -9.13 26.52
CA SER A 79 6.08 -9.71 26.76
C SER A 79 6.39 -10.78 25.72
N GLY A 80 7.56 -10.68 25.07
CA GLY A 80 7.95 -11.53 23.95
C GLY A 80 7.41 -10.97 22.62
N GLY A 81 8.29 -10.83 21.62
CA GLY A 81 7.94 -10.19 20.35
C GLY A 81 6.73 -10.83 19.68
N VAL A 82 5.64 -10.08 19.48
CA VAL A 82 4.43 -10.56 18.81
C VAL A 82 4.48 -10.16 17.35
N THR A 83 4.45 -11.13 16.45
CA THR A 83 4.37 -10.91 15.00
C THR A 83 2.98 -11.29 14.50
N ARG A 84 2.37 -10.42 13.71
CA ARG A 84 1.13 -10.72 12.99
C ARG A 84 1.28 -10.41 11.51
N SER A 85 0.71 -11.27 10.68
CA SER A 85 0.62 -11.03 9.25
C SER A 85 -0.70 -10.34 8.88
N TRP A 86 -0.65 -9.48 7.86
CA TRP A 86 -1.79 -8.73 7.36
C TRP A 86 -1.77 -8.65 5.83
N GLU A 87 -2.94 -8.38 5.26
CA GLU A 87 -3.13 -8.14 3.82
C GLU A 87 -3.99 -6.89 3.60
N LEU A 88 -3.74 -6.21 2.50
CA LEU A 88 -4.51 -5.14 1.94
C LEU A 88 -4.81 -5.47 0.48
N VAL A 89 -6.09 -5.71 0.19
CA VAL A 89 -6.56 -6.14 -1.12
C VAL A 89 -7.32 -5.00 -1.77
N TRP A 90 -6.85 -4.54 -2.93
CA TRP A 90 -7.56 -3.58 -3.75
C TRP A 90 -8.33 -4.31 -4.86
N ASN A 91 -9.62 -4.02 -4.96
CA ASN A 91 -10.45 -4.39 -6.09
C ASN A 91 -10.75 -3.13 -6.90
N ASN A 92 -10.17 -3.07 -8.09
CA ASN A 92 -10.24 -1.94 -9.00
C ASN A 92 -11.64 -1.79 -9.60
N THR A 93 -12.33 -2.90 -9.84
CA THR A 93 -13.68 -2.90 -10.42
C THR A 93 -14.70 -2.28 -9.47
N SER A 94 -14.66 -2.67 -8.19
CA SER A 94 -15.54 -2.10 -7.16
C SER A 94 -14.96 -0.85 -6.49
N SER A 95 -13.72 -0.47 -6.79
CA SER A 95 -12.98 0.59 -6.11
C SER A 95 -13.01 0.43 -4.58
N THR A 96 -12.76 -0.79 -4.11
CA THR A 96 -12.79 -1.11 -2.67
C THR A 96 -11.45 -1.61 -2.18
N LEU A 97 -11.13 -1.24 -0.95
CA LEU A 97 -9.93 -1.63 -0.23
C LEU A 97 -10.31 -2.50 0.95
N THR A 98 -9.87 -3.75 0.98
CA THR A 98 -10.14 -4.69 2.07
C THR A 98 -8.86 -4.97 2.85
N PHE A 99 -8.86 -4.61 4.12
CA PHE A 99 -7.76 -4.92 5.03
C PHE A 99 -8.08 -6.16 5.86
N ARG A 100 -7.11 -7.06 6.00
CA ARG A 100 -7.22 -8.32 6.73
C ARG A 100 -6.08 -8.47 7.70
N VAL A 101 -6.38 -8.99 8.88
CA VAL A 101 -5.39 -9.37 9.89
C VAL A 101 -5.55 -10.85 10.18
N PHE A 102 -4.44 -11.57 10.19
CA PHE A 102 -4.41 -13.01 10.43
C PHE A 102 -4.01 -13.30 11.88
N SER A 103 -4.49 -14.42 12.40
CA SER A 103 -4.01 -14.94 13.68
C SER A 103 -2.61 -15.56 13.55
N SER A 104 -2.25 -16.05 12.37
CA SER A 104 -0.92 -16.53 12.04
C SER A 104 0.06 -15.37 11.75
N ASN A 105 1.34 -15.72 11.61
CA ASN A 105 2.41 -14.79 11.23
C ASN A 105 2.95 -15.06 9.81
N ASP A 106 2.24 -15.87 9.02
CA ASP A 106 2.63 -16.36 7.70
C ASP A 106 1.47 -16.34 6.69
N TRP A 107 0.43 -15.54 6.96
CA TRP A 107 -0.77 -15.39 6.14
C TRP A 107 -1.58 -16.68 5.94
N SER A 108 -1.24 -17.76 6.63
CA SER A 108 -1.98 -19.02 6.54
C SER A 108 -3.30 -18.96 7.33
N GLY A 109 -4.29 -19.75 6.89
CA GLY A 109 -5.59 -19.84 7.54
C GLY A 109 -6.54 -18.70 7.17
N SER A 110 -7.68 -18.61 7.88
CA SER A 110 -8.64 -17.53 7.70
C SER A 110 -8.18 -16.24 8.38
N SER A 111 -8.52 -15.09 7.79
CA SER A 111 -8.32 -13.80 8.45
C SER A 111 -9.12 -13.77 9.76
N ALA A 112 -8.46 -13.43 10.87
CA ALA A 112 -9.09 -13.24 12.16
C ALA A 112 -9.98 -11.98 12.19
N MET A 113 -9.60 -10.96 11.43
CA MET A 113 -10.38 -9.73 11.23
C MET A 113 -10.29 -9.27 9.78
N SER A 114 -11.36 -8.66 9.28
CA SER A 114 -11.42 -8.08 7.94
C SER A 114 -12.30 -6.84 7.93
N MET A 115 -11.89 -5.81 7.20
CA MET A 115 -12.64 -4.56 7.05
C MET A 115 -12.50 -4.03 5.62
N THR A 116 -13.63 -3.71 4.98
CA THR A 116 -13.67 -3.19 3.61
C THR A 116 -14.10 -1.73 3.60
N GLN A 117 -13.30 -0.90 2.96
CA GLN A 117 -13.53 0.52 2.71
C GLN A 117 -13.84 0.74 1.23
N ALA A 118 -14.67 1.72 0.91
CA ALA A 118 -14.88 2.23 -0.44
C ALA A 118 -14.35 3.67 -0.48
N PRO A 119 -13.07 3.90 -0.84
CA PRO A 119 -12.48 5.23 -0.84
C PRO A 119 -13.21 6.14 -1.82
N VAL A 120 -13.45 7.39 -1.42
CA VAL A 120 -14.03 8.40 -2.30
C VAL A 120 -12.91 9.24 -2.90
N PHE A 121 -12.77 9.18 -4.22
CA PHE A 121 -11.78 9.95 -4.96
C PHE A 121 -12.34 11.30 -5.39
N ALA A 122 -11.50 12.33 -5.35
CA ALA A 122 -11.80 13.60 -6.00
C ALA A 122 -11.87 13.39 -7.53
N PRO A 123 -12.65 14.20 -8.27
CA PRO A 123 -12.76 14.06 -9.71
C PRO A 123 -11.39 14.08 -10.40
N GLY A 124 -11.13 13.06 -11.23
CA GLY A 124 -9.87 12.91 -11.98
C GLY A 124 -8.71 12.29 -11.18
N ASN A 125 -8.88 12.04 -9.88
CA ASN A 125 -7.90 11.32 -9.08
C ASN A 125 -8.11 9.80 -9.15
N SER A 126 -7.04 9.07 -8.84
CA SER A 126 -7.06 7.64 -8.62
C SER A 126 -6.16 7.27 -7.44
N LEU A 127 -6.17 6.00 -7.05
CA LEU A 127 -5.27 5.48 -6.04
C LEU A 127 -3.83 5.61 -6.53
N ALA A 128 -2.98 6.25 -5.73
CA ALA A 128 -1.64 6.67 -6.12
C ALA A 128 -0.54 6.02 -5.30
N GLY A 129 -0.85 5.51 -4.11
CA GLY A 129 0.16 4.87 -3.27
C GLY A 129 -0.30 4.61 -1.85
N PHE A 130 0.64 4.11 -1.06
CA PHE A 130 0.44 3.68 0.31
C PHE A 130 1.51 4.23 1.23
N ASP A 131 1.14 4.44 2.48
CA ASP A 131 2.07 4.84 3.52
C ASP A 131 1.99 3.85 4.68
N PHE A 132 3.15 3.35 5.11
CA PHE A 132 3.30 2.45 6.25
C PHE A 132 3.70 3.28 7.46
N GLY A 133 2.74 3.45 8.37
CA GLY A 133 2.90 4.39 9.48
C GLY A 133 2.70 3.77 10.85
N ILE A 134 3.28 4.41 11.86
CA ILE A 134 2.97 4.12 13.26
C ILE A 134 2.25 5.31 13.86
N GLN A 135 1.20 5.03 14.61
CA GLN A 135 0.62 6.00 15.54
C GLN A 135 0.68 5.44 16.96
N LEU A 136 1.20 6.24 17.87
CA LEU A 136 1.20 5.92 19.29
C LEU A 136 -0.03 6.47 19.98
N ALA A 137 -0.55 5.68 20.91
CA ALA A 137 -1.67 6.06 21.76
C ALA A 137 -1.22 6.47 23.17
N SER A 138 0.04 6.20 23.56
CA SER A 138 0.60 6.59 24.87
C SER A 138 2.05 7.09 24.76
N THR A 139 2.41 8.04 25.62
CA THR A 139 3.77 8.58 25.78
C THR A 139 4.52 8.01 26.99
N SER A 140 3.90 7.10 27.74
CA SER A 140 4.43 6.57 29.00
C SER A 140 5.14 5.24 28.78
N PHE A 141 6.46 5.28 28.61
CA PHE A 141 7.33 4.10 28.46
C PHE A 141 8.04 3.80 29.78
N SER A 142 8.21 2.52 30.12
CA SER A 142 9.14 2.12 31.19
C SER A 142 10.60 2.10 30.71
N SER A 143 10.85 1.92 29.40
CA SER A 143 12.18 1.95 28.79
C SER A 143 12.15 2.33 27.30
N SER A 144 11.58 1.50 26.43
CA SER A 144 11.38 1.75 24.99
C SER A 144 10.65 0.55 24.37
N ALA A 145 9.99 0.71 23.23
CA ALA A 145 9.46 -0.40 22.43
C ALA A 145 9.95 -0.33 20.98
N THR A 146 9.83 -1.42 20.23
CA THR A 146 10.16 -1.47 18.80
C THR A 146 8.97 -2.01 18.04
N LEU A 147 8.61 -1.37 16.93
CA LEU A 147 7.73 -1.96 15.93
C LEU A 147 8.53 -2.16 14.64
N VAL A 148 8.36 -3.31 14.02
CA VAL A 148 9.01 -3.67 12.75
C VAL A 148 7.94 -4.02 11.74
N TYR A 149 8.00 -3.37 10.57
CA TYR A 149 7.39 -3.88 9.35
C TYR A 149 8.41 -4.74 8.63
N SER A 150 8.02 -5.96 8.28
CA SER A 150 8.91 -6.91 7.61
C SER A 150 8.15 -7.78 6.62
N ASP A 151 8.89 -8.39 5.69
CA ASP A 151 8.34 -9.25 4.64
C ASP A 151 7.22 -8.56 3.85
N ILE A 152 7.39 -7.26 3.56
CA ILE A 152 6.43 -6.54 2.73
C ILE A 152 6.49 -7.06 1.30
N GLN A 153 5.34 -7.44 0.76
CA GLN A 153 5.21 -8.05 -0.56
C GLN A 153 4.01 -7.48 -1.30
N PHE A 154 4.15 -7.34 -2.62
CA PHE A 154 3.13 -6.81 -3.52
C PHE A 154 2.86 -7.79 -4.65
N ASP A 155 1.60 -7.97 -5.02
CA ASP A 155 1.16 -8.81 -6.13
C ASP A 155 0.04 -8.11 -6.91
N ALA A 156 0.24 -7.86 -8.19
CA ALA A 156 -0.76 -7.31 -9.11
C ALA A 156 -1.26 -8.32 -10.16
N GLY A 157 -1.12 -9.62 -9.89
CA GLY A 157 -1.58 -10.72 -10.76
C GLY A 157 -0.46 -11.64 -11.27
N ASN A 158 0.80 -11.37 -10.93
CA ASN A 158 1.98 -12.12 -11.37
C ASN A 158 2.69 -12.85 -10.22
N GLY A 159 2.09 -12.86 -9.04
CA GLY A 159 2.66 -13.42 -7.81
C GLY A 159 3.36 -12.36 -6.96
N PHE A 160 3.57 -12.71 -5.70
CA PHE A 160 4.16 -11.80 -4.71
C PHE A 160 5.64 -11.52 -4.99
N VAL A 161 5.96 -10.23 -5.15
CA VAL A 161 7.32 -9.70 -5.19
C VAL A 161 7.63 -8.95 -3.90
N SER A 162 8.88 -9.03 -3.42
CA SER A 162 9.29 -8.34 -2.20
C SER A 162 9.45 -6.83 -2.44
N VAL A 163 9.03 -6.02 -1.46
CA VAL A 163 9.20 -4.56 -1.42
C VAL A 163 10.11 -4.23 -0.23
N PRO A 164 11.41 -4.55 -0.31
CA PRO A 164 12.33 -4.49 0.84
C PRO A 164 12.52 -3.07 1.39
N THR A 165 12.20 -2.07 0.60
CA THR A 165 12.24 -0.64 0.93
C THR A 165 11.08 -0.20 1.83
N ALA A 166 10.01 -1.00 1.87
CA ALA A 166 8.92 -0.85 2.82
C ALA A 166 9.21 -1.51 4.18
N ASP A 167 10.19 -2.41 4.25
CA ASP A 167 10.64 -2.98 5.52
C ASP A 167 11.31 -1.88 6.36
N THR A 168 10.87 -1.73 7.60
CA THR A 168 11.33 -0.63 8.46
C THR A 168 11.20 -0.99 9.93
N SER A 169 12.11 -0.46 10.74
CA SER A 169 12.11 -0.63 12.19
C SER A 169 12.04 0.73 12.86
N TYR A 170 11.10 0.85 13.80
CA TYR A 170 10.85 2.06 14.53
C TYR A 170 11.10 1.80 16.01
N THR A 171 12.10 2.49 16.57
CA THR A 171 12.25 2.56 18.02
C THR A 171 11.28 3.61 18.54
N VAL A 172 10.38 3.16 19.39
CA VAL A 172 9.26 3.91 19.90
C VAL A 172 9.62 4.47 21.29
N SER A 173 9.70 5.79 21.38
CA SER A 173 9.79 6.56 22.64
C SER A 173 9.03 7.88 22.48
N GLY A 174 8.21 8.27 23.46
CA GLY A 174 7.37 9.47 23.38
C GLY A 174 6.19 9.37 22.39
N ALA A 175 5.72 10.50 21.85
CA ALA A 175 4.73 10.53 20.76
C ALA A 175 5.47 10.54 19.42
N PHE A 176 5.20 9.57 18.56
CA PHE A 176 5.95 9.34 17.34
C PHE A 176 4.99 9.04 16.18
N LEU A 177 5.19 9.75 15.08
CA LEU A 177 4.53 9.54 13.80
C LEU A 177 5.65 9.48 12.77
N THR A 178 5.83 8.32 12.18
CA THR A 178 6.71 8.11 11.03
C THR A 178 5.94 7.42 9.94
N SER A 179 6.27 7.78 8.72
CA SER A 179 5.67 7.34 7.48
C SER A 179 6.76 6.81 6.55
N ASN A 180 6.42 5.80 5.76
CA ASN A 180 7.24 5.28 4.68
C ASN A 180 6.37 5.12 3.43
N TYR A 181 6.31 6.18 2.62
CA TYR A 181 5.41 6.25 1.49
C TYR A 181 5.96 5.54 0.24
N HIS A 182 5.09 4.80 -0.44
CA HIS A 182 5.35 4.07 -1.66
C HIS A 182 4.29 4.41 -2.72
N ALA A 183 4.74 4.74 -3.92
CA ALA A 183 3.87 5.08 -5.04
C ALA A 183 3.49 3.84 -5.85
N LEU A 184 2.27 3.82 -6.37
CA LEU A 184 1.85 2.89 -7.42
C LEU A 184 2.31 3.44 -8.77
N ALA A 185 3.03 2.62 -9.54
CA ALA A 185 3.44 2.94 -10.89
C ALA A 185 2.91 1.89 -11.86
N GLY A 186 2.27 2.34 -12.95
CA GLY A 186 1.62 1.47 -13.93
C GLY A 186 0.12 1.71 -14.02
N THR A 187 -0.58 0.85 -14.75
CA THR A 187 -2.04 0.90 -14.85
C THR A 187 -2.63 0.30 -13.59
N LEU A 188 -3.51 1.04 -12.89
CA LEU A 188 -4.18 0.51 -11.70
C LEU A 188 -5.04 -0.71 -12.07
N THR A 189 -4.70 -1.84 -11.49
CA THR A 189 -5.40 -3.14 -11.55
C THR A 189 -5.73 -3.60 -10.15
N ASP A 190 -6.38 -4.76 -10.01
CA ASP A 190 -6.47 -5.44 -8.72
C ASP A 190 -5.07 -5.76 -8.21
N PHE A 191 -4.87 -5.69 -6.89
CA PHE A 191 -3.62 -6.10 -6.26
C PHE A 191 -3.82 -6.54 -4.81
N THR A 192 -2.83 -7.25 -4.30
CA THR A 192 -2.66 -7.56 -2.88
C THR A 192 -1.31 -7.04 -2.41
N LEU A 193 -1.34 -6.23 -1.36
CA LEU A 193 -0.18 -5.81 -0.58
C LEU A 193 -0.25 -6.55 0.75
N ARG A 194 0.83 -7.19 1.17
CA ARG A 194 0.87 -7.94 2.41
C ARG A 194 2.16 -7.70 3.17
N GLY A 195 2.13 -7.97 4.46
CA GLY A 195 3.29 -7.78 5.30
C GLY A 195 3.13 -8.41 6.67
N LYS A 196 4.19 -8.30 7.46
CA LYS A 196 4.18 -8.62 8.88
C LYS A 196 4.46 -7.37 9.68
N SER A 197 3.78 -7.29 10.83
CA SER A 197 4.03 -6.27 11.84
C SER A 197 4.45 -6.98 13.13
N THR A 198 5.67 -6.72 13.58
CA THR A 198 6.21 -7.25 14.83
C THR A 198 6.30 -6.14 15.86
N PHE A 199 5.76 -6.39 17.04
CA PHE A 199 5.93 -5.54 18.19
C PHE A 199 6.85 -6.22 19.21
N ALA A 200 7.95 -5.55 19.58
CA ALA A 200 8.92 -6.03 20.56
C ALA A 200 9.16 -4.97 21.64
N GLY A 201 8.77 -5.26 22.88
CA GLY A 201 8.95 -4.37 24.02
C GLY A 201 7.99 -4.69 25.15
N SER A 202 8.19 -4.05 26.30
CA SER A 202 7.30 -4.18 27.46
C SER A 202 6.69 -2.83 27.81
N VAL A 203 5.38 -2.81 28.01
CA VAL A 203 4.62 -1.59 28.28
C VAL A 203 3.75 -1.80 29.51
N SER A 204 3.69 -0.80 30.38
CA SER A 204 3.07 -0.90 31.70
C SER A 204 1.63 -0.37 31.76
N SER A 205 0.97 -0.11 30.62
CA SER A 205 -0.39 0.45 30.56
C SER A 205 -1.45 -0.54 30.10
N SER A 206 -2.68 -0.34 30.56
CA SER A 206 -3.90 -1.09 30.17
C SER A 206 -4.63 -0.51 28.95
N THR A 207 -4.11 0.56 28.33
CA THR A 207 -4.70 1.22 27.15
C THR A 207 -4.01 0.79 25.85
N ASP A 208 -4.64 1.08 24.71
CA ASP A 208 -3.97 1.01 23.40
C ASP A 208 -2.61 1.68 23.49
N PHE A 209 -1.57 0.97 23.05
CA PHE A 209 -0.20 1.45 23.18
C PHE A 209 0.37 1.91 21.84
N ALA A 210 0.29 1.05 20.82
CA ALA A 210 0.76 1.33 19.47
C ALA A 210 -0.23 0.82 18.44
N ARG A 211 -0.36 1.57 17.35
CA ARG A 211 -1.16 1.22 16.18
C ARG A 211 -0.26 1.24 14.97
N PHE A 212 -0.27 0.15 14.22
CA PHE A 212 0.35 0.13 12.90
C PHE A 212 -0.72 0.53 11.89
N GLN A 213 -0.32 1.31 10.89
CA GLN A 213 -1.22 1.94 9.94
C GLN A 213 -0.76 1.65 8.52
N VAL A 214 -1.74 1.44 7.65
CA VAL A 214 -1.55 1.46 6.21
C VAL A 214 -2.53 2.49 5.65
N ASP A 215 -2.00 3.63 5.23
CA ASP A 215 -2.79 4.74 4.69
C ASP A 215 -2.76 4.70 3.16
N ALA A 216 -3.91 4.81 2.54
CA ALA A 216 -4.05 4.85 1.09
C ALA A 216 -4.21 6.31 0.62
N TYR A 217 -3.47 6.67 -0.42
CA TYR A 217 -3.44 8.03 -0.96
C TYR A 217 -3.96 8.10 -2.38
N GLN A 218 -4.67 9.17 -2.70
CA GLN A 218 -5.06 9.52 -4.05
C GLN A 218 -4.16 10.62 -4.63
N ALA A 219 -4.04 10.64 -5.96
CA ALA A 219 -3.44 11.72 -6.73
C ALA A 219 -4.03 11.75 -8.14
N ILE A 220 -3.73 12.82 -8.89
CA ILE A 220 -3.99 12.86 -10.33
C ILE A 220 -3.01 11.87 -11.00
N PRO A 221 -3.50 10.91 -11.82
CA PRO A 221 -2.63 10.00 -12.55
C PRO A 221 -1.66 10.78 -13.46
N ALA A 222 -0.39 10.37 -13.50
CA ALA A 222 0.58 11.01 -14.38
C ALA A 222 0.10 10.95 -15.85
N PRO A 223 0.35 12.00 -16.68
CA PRO A 223 -0.17 12.11 -18.06
C PRO A 223 0.16 10.96 -19.04
N GLY A 224 0.92 9.95 -18.64
CA GLY A 224 1.21 8.76 -19.46
C GLY A 224 0.12 7.66 -19.43
N ALA A 225 -0.73 7.62 -18.41
CA ALA A 225 -1.75 6.55 -18.27
C ALA A 225 -3.00 6.78 -19.14
N ALA A 226 -3.37 8.05 -19.38
CA ALA A 226 -4.55 8.41 -20.18
C ALA A 226 -4.27 8.65 -21.67
N ALA A 227 -3.02 9.00 -22.04
CA ALA A 227 -2.67 9.38 -23.41
C ALA A 227 -2.75 8.23 -24.43
N LEU A 228 -2.59 6.98 -24.00
CA LEU A 228 -2.67 5.79 -24.86
C LEU A 228 -4.10 5.47 -25.34
N LEU A 229 -5.12 5.79 -24.55
CA LEU A 229 -6.53 5.54 -24.90
C LEU A 229 -7.08 6.58 -25.91
N GLY A 230 -6.55 7.80 -25.90
CA GLY A 230 -6.97 8.89 -26.80
C GLY A 230 -6.44 8.76 -28.23
N LEU A 231 -5.20 8.27 -28.41
CA LEU A 231 -4.55 8.20 -29.73
C LEU A 231 -5.01 6.99 -30.58
N ALA A 232 -5.41 5.88 -29.95
CA ALA A 232 -5.93 4.72 -30.68
C ALA A 232 -7.29 5.00 -31.36
N SER A 233 -8.11 5.86 -30.74
CA SER A 233 -9.44 6.23 -31.25
C SER A 233 -9.37 7.22 -32.41
N VAL A 234 -8.34 8.09 -32.45
CA VAL A 234 -8.18 9.09 -33.52
C VAL A 234 -7.54 8.48 -34.78
N MET A 235 -6.72 7.44 -34.65
CA MET A 235 -6.10 6.79 -35.82
C MET A 235 -7.03 5.81 -36.57
N ARG A 236 -8.14 5.36 -35.97
CA ARG A 236 -9.09 4.45 -36.65
C ARG A 236 -10.09 5.16 -37.59
N THR A 237 -10.25 6.47 -37.47
CA THR A 237 -11.24 7.24 -38.23
C THR A 237 -10.69 7.84 -39.53
N ARG A 238 -9.38 7.77 -39.79
CA ARG A 238 -8.75 8.43 -40.95
C ARG A 238 -8.34 7.49 -42.09
N ARG A 239 -8.93 6.30 -42.17
CA ARG A 239 -8.69 5.33 -43.26
C ARG A 239 -9.96 4.85 -43.94
N ARG A 240 -10.89 5.78 -44.23
CA ARG A 240 -11.95 5.62 -45.23
C ARG A 240 -12.30 6.97 -45.84
N ARG A 241 -11.46 7.46 -46.76
CA ARG A 241 -11.84 8.22 -47.95
C ARG A 241 -10.80 7.93 -49.02
#